data_AF-A0AAU5E2H5-F1
#
_entry.id   AF-A0AAU5E2H5-F1
#
_cell.length_a   1.000
_cell.length_b   1.000
_cell.length_c   1.000
_cell.angle_alpha   90.00
_cell.angle_beta   90.00
_cell.angle_gamma   90.00
#
_symmetry.space_group_name_H-M   'P 1'
#
loop_
_entity.id
_entity.type
_entity.pdbx_description
1 polymer ?
#
loop_
_entity_poly.entity_id
_entity_poly.type
_entity_poly.pdbx_seq_one_letter_code
_entity_poly.pdbx_strand_id
1 'polypeptide(L)'
;MLRLVQGIAIGGEWGGAVLIAVENAPPGNASFFGSFAQLGSSVGALLSTSAFSLMSLFGDEAFNAWGRRVPFLASAVLVIIGLIVRVKLEESPVMEDVHKEQETKGETKLPVVEVFQNAWRTVLIGVFALATATGGYYVVTSFLLSYGTGDLHLSESMLLNGLTLAAFLELLVTPWLSWLADKVGPH
;
A
#
# COMPACT_ATOMS: atom_id res chain seq x y z
N MET A 1 12.60 17.63 -8.68
CA MET A 1 12.65 17.94 -7.23
C MET A 1 11.35 17.58 -6.52
N LEU A 2 10.16 18.02 -6.98
CA LEU A 2 8.85 17.64 -6.39
C LEU A 2 8.60 16.12 -6.26
N ARG A 3 9.02 15.32 -7.25
CA ARG A 3 8.87 13.85 -7.23
C ARG A 3 9.69 13.15 -6.12
N LEU A 4 10.87 13.67 -5.78
CA LEU A 4 11.69 13.09 -4.71
C LEU A 4 11.04 13.34 -3.35
N VAL A 5 10.52 14.56 -3.14
CA VAL A 5 9.82 14.92 -1.92
C VAL A 5 8.52 14.12 -1.77
N GLN A 6 7.74 13.95 -2.85
CA GLN A 6 6.56 13.08 -2.83
C GLN A 6 6.92 11.62 -2.50
N GLY A 7 8.00 11.09 -3.09
CA GLY A 7 8.45 9.73 -2.79
C GLY A 7 8.82 9.54 -1.32
N ILE A 8 9.52 10.51 -0.72
CA ILE A 8 9.87 10.50 0.70
C ILE A 8 8.61 10.60 1.58
N ALA A 9 7.70 11.51 1.24
CA ALA A 9 6.46 11.70 2.00
C ALA A 9 5.56 10.45 1.97
N ILE A 10 5.35 9.86 0.78
CA ILE A 10 4.54 8.65 0.60
C ILE A 10 5.20 7.45 1.29
N GLY A 11 6.53 7.31 1.18
CA GLY A 11 7.27 6.24 1.84
C GLY A 11 7.19 6.33 3.37
N GLY A 12 7.27 7.54 3.92
CA GLY A 12 7.11 7.78 5.36
C GLY A 12 5.68 7.50 5.85
N GLU A 13 4.67 7.92 5.10
CA GLU A 13 3.26 7.67 5.42
C GLU A 13 2.92 6.17 5.39
N TRP A 14 3.33 5.47 4.33
CA TRP A 14 3.08 4.04 4.19
C TRP A 14 3.87 3.23 5.24
N GLY A 15 5.15 3.54 5.44
CA GLY A 15 5.98 2.88 6.44
C GLY A 15 5.47 3.10 7.87
N GLY A 16 5.01 4.31 8.19
CA GLY A 16 4.39 4.62 9.48
C GLY A 16 3.08 3.87 9.72
N ALA A 17 2.23 3.75 8.69
CA ALA A 17 0.99 2.98 8.79
C ALA A 17 1.23 1.48 9.02
N VAL A 18 2.22 0.90 8.31
CA VAL A 18 2.64 -0.50 8.52
C VAL A 18 3.20 -0.68 9.94
N LEU A 19 4.02 0.25 10.41
CA LEU A 19 4.61 0.18 11.76
C LEU A 19 3.52 0.19 12.83
N ILE A 20 2.57 1.12 12.75
CA ILE A 20 1.43 1.20 13.69
C ILE A 20 0.62 -0.10 13.66
N ALA A 21 0.37 -0.67 12.47
CA ALA A 21 -0.38 -1.92 12.34
C ALA A 21 0.36 -3.11 12.95
N VAL A 22 1.68 -3.19 12.77
CA VAL A 22 2.53 -4.24 13.32
C VAL A 22 2.67 -4.12 14.84
N GLU A 23 2.86 -2.90 15.35
CA GLU A 23 3.02 -2.63 16.79
C GLU A 23 1.74 -2.92 17.58
N ASN A 24 0.57 -2.69 16.97
CA ASN A 24 -0.73 -3.02 17.57
C ASN A 24 -1.16 -4.47 17.31
N ALA A 25 -0.38 -5.27 16.60
CA ALA A 25 -0.74 -6.64 16.25
C ALA A 25 -0.63 -7.58 17.46
N PRO A 26 -1.55 -8.56 17.60
CA PRO A 26 -1.38 -9.63 18.57
C PRO A 26 -0.07 -10.41 18.33
N PRO A 27 0.57 -10.97 19.37
CA PRO A 27 1.81 -11.73 19.24
C PRO A 27 1.70 -12.82 18.17
N GLY A 28 2.65 -12.83 17.23
CA GLY A 28 2.68 -13.80 16.13
C GLY A 28 1.69 -13.52 15.00
N ASN A 29 1.20 -12.28 14.85
CA ASN A 29 0.39 -11.85 13.69
C ASN A 29 0.90 -10.52 13.09
N ALA A 30 2.17 -10.17 13.31
CA ALA A 30 2.76 -8.90 12.89
C ALA A 30 2.68 -8.70 11.37
N SER A 31 3.13 -9.69 10.58
CA SER A 31 3.13 -9.63 9.12
C SER A 31 1.71 -9.62 8.57
N PHE A 32 0.79 -10.37 9.18
CA PHE A 32 -0.63 -10.39 8.83
C PHE A 32 -1.26 -9.01 9.00
N PHE A 33 -1.07 -8.37 10.17
CA PHE A 33 -1.61 -7.02 10.40
C PHE A 33 -0.93 -5.95 9.54
N GLY A 34 0.39 -6.04 9.34
CA GLY A 34 1.14 -5.17 8.44
C GLY A 34 0.67 -5.28 6.97
N SER A 35 0.22 -6.46 6.53
CA SER A 35 -0.27 -6.68 5.17
C SER A 35 -1.52 -5.86 4.84
N PHE A 36 -2.35 -5.50 5.83
CA PHE A 36 -3.56 -4.70 5.57
C PHE A 36 -3.26 -3.31 5.02
N ALA A 37 -2.12 -2.72 5.39
CA ALA A 37 -1.69 -1.44 4.82
C ALA A 37 -1.41 -1.56 3.31
N GLN A 38 -0.89 -2.70 2.86
CA GLN A 38 -0.68 -2.99 1.43
C GLN A 38 -1.99 -3.38 0.74
N LEU A 39 -2.84 -4.17 1.40
CA LEU A 39 -4.11 -4.62 0.83
C LEU A 39 -5.08 -3.46 0.58
N GLY A 40 -5.00 -2.38 1.36
CA GLY A 40 -5.81 -1.18 1.15
C GLY A 40 -5.73 -0.64 -0.28
N SER A 41 -4.54 -0.63 -0.89
CA SER A 41 -4.40 -0.19 -2.29
C SER A 41 -5.04 -1.16 -3.27
N SER A 42 -4.88 -2.47 -3.06
CA SER A 42 -5.41 -3.50 -3.96
C SER A 42 -6.94 -3.59 -3.88
N VAL A 43 -7.50 -3.49 -2.67
CA VAL A 43 -8.96 -3.40 -2.45
C VAL A 43 -9.52 -2.13 -3.11
N GLY A 44 -8.87 -0.98 -2.93
CA GLY A 44 -9.29 0.27 -3.56
C GLY A 44 -9.28 0.19 -5.08
N ALA A 45 -8.25 -0.41 -5.67
CA ALA A 45 -8.15 -0.63 -7.11
C ALA A 45 -9.27 -1.57 -7.61
N LEU A 46 -9.52 -2.69 -6.94
CA LEU A 46 -10.59 -3.63 -7.31
C LEU A 46 -11.99 -3.03 -7.18
N LEU A 47 -12.24 -2.25 -6.13
CA LEU A 47 -13.50 -1.51 -5.96
C LEU A 47 -13.68 -0.47 -7.06
N SER A 48 -12.61 0.26 -7.41
CA SER A 48 -12.63 1.21 -8.52
C SER A 48 -12.95 0.50 -9.83
N THR A 49 -12.18 -0.53 -10.21
CA THR A 49 -12.39 -1.29 -11.44
C THR A 49 -13.79 -1.90 -11.51
N SER A 50 -14.29 -2.44 -10.40
CA SER A 50 -15.65 -3.00 -10.30
C SER A 50 -16.72 -1.92 -10.50
N ALA A 51 -16.55 -0.74 -9.89
CA ALA A 51 -17.45 0.39 -10.09
C ALA A 51 -17.43 0.88 -11.54
N PHE A 52 -16.25 1.00 -12.16
CA PHE A 52 -16.11 1.36 -13.58
C PHE A 52 -16.78 0.32 -14.49
N SER A 53 -16.56 -0.97 -14.23
CA SER A 53 -17.17 -2.07 -14.99
C SER A 53 -18.69 -2.07 -14.88
N LEU A 54 -19.24 -1.93 -13.67
CA LEU A 54 -20.69 -1.81 -13.46
C LEU A 54 -21.28 -0.61 -14.20
N MET A 55 -20.57 0.52 -14.20
CA MET A 55 -21.01 1.72 -14.90
C MET A 55 -20.94 1.59 -16.43
N SER A 56 -20.00 0.79 -16.96
CA SER A 56 -19.89 0.52 -18.40
C SER A 56 -21.09 -0.30 -18.94
N LEU A 57 -21.79 -1.06 -18.08
CA LEU A 57 -23.01 -1.79 -18.45
C LEU A 57 -24.20 -0.87 -18.78
N PHE A 58 -24.17 0.39 -18.34
CA PHE A 58 -25.24 1.37 -18.56
C PHE A 58 -25.11 2.18 -19.88
N GLY A 59 -24.11 1.86 -20.71
CA GLY A 59 -23.92 2.46 -22.04
C GLY A 59 -23.02 3.70 -22.07
N ASP A 60 -22.26 3.84 -23.16
CA ASP A 60 -21.21 4.86 -23.31
C ASP A 60 -21.72 6.31 -23.23
N GLU A 61 -22.96 6.59 -23.61
CA GLU A 61 -23.55 7.94 -23.53
C GLU A 61 -23.79 8.38 -22.08
N ALA A 62 -24.33 7.51 -21.23
CA ALA A 62 -24.58 7.80 -19.82
C ALA A 62 -23.27 7.89 -19.02
N PHE A 63 -22.29 7.06 -19.38
CA PHE A 63 -20.96 7.06 -18.78
C PHE A 63 -20.21 8.37 -19.02
N ASN A 64 -20.20 8.85 -20.27
CA ASN A 64 -19.54 10.09 -20.66
C ASN A 64 -20.26 11.34 -20.12
N ALA A 65 -21.59 11.32 -20.03
CA ALA A 65 -22.37 12.45 -19.51
C ALA A 65 -22.23 12.64 -17.98
N TRP A 66 -22.36 11.56 -17.20
CA TRP A 66 -22.38 11.64 -15.73
C TRP A 66 -21.64 10.49 -15.03
N GLY A 67 -21.53 9.32 -15.66
CA GLY A 67 -21.05 8.11 -14.99
C GLY A 67 -19.65 8.22 -14.39
N ARG A 68 -18.75 8.99 -15.00
CA ARG A 68 -17.40 9.26 -14.43
C ARG A 68 -17.41 9.92 -13.04
N ARG A 69 -18.50 10.59 -12.64
CA ARG A 69 -18.59 11.28 -11.33
C ARG A 69 -18.88 10.31 -10.18
N VAL A 70 -19.51 9.17 -10.46
CA VAL A 70 -19.88 8.17 -9.46
C VAL A 70 -18.66 7.55 -8.77
N PRO A 71 -17.65 7.00 -9.47
CA PRO A 71 -16.45 6.48 -8.83
C PRO A 71 -15.63 7.57 -8.12
N PHE A 72 -15.70 8.83 -8.59
CA PHE A 72 -15.07 9.96 -7.91
C PHE A 72 -15.76 10.34 -6.59
N LEU A 73 -17.10 10.34 -6.55
CA LEU A 73 -17.84 10.55 -5.30
C LEU A 73 -17.66 9.38 -4.33
N ALA A 74 -17.61 8.15 -4.84
CA ALA A 74 -17.31 6.97 -4.04
C ALA A 74 -15.90 7.04 -3.44
N SER A 75 -14.89 7.48 -4.20
CA SER A 75 -13.54 7.67 -3.67
C SER A 75 -13.49 8.78 -2.61
N ALA A 76 -14.26 9.86 -2.76
CA ALA A 76 -14.37 10.90 -1.75
C ALA A 76 -14.91 10.36 -0.40
N VAL A 77 -15.91 9.47 -0.44
CA VAL A 77 -16.43 8.80 0.78
C VAL A 77 -15.36 7.91 1.42
N LEU A 78 -14.63 7.12 0.61
CA LEU A 78 -13.53 6.29 1.11
C LEU A 78 -12.41 7.13 1.75
N VAL A 79 -12.09 8.29 1.17
CA VAL A 79 -11.12 9.24 1.74
C VAL A 79 -11.61 9.77 3.08
N ILE A 80 -12.89 10.13 3.21
CA ILE A 80 -13.46 10.60 4.49
C ILE A 80 -13.37 9.50 5.55
N ILE A 81 -13.72 8.26 5.21
CA ILE A 81 -13.61 7.12 6.13
C ILE A 81 -12.15 6.91 6.54
N GLY A 82 -11.22 6.94 5.58
CA GLY A 82 -9.78 6.85 5.85
C GLY A 82 -9.29 7.96 6.76
N LEU A 83 -9.76 9.19 6.57
CA LEU A 83 -9.43 10.34 7.41
C LEU A 83 -9.96 10.17 8.84
N ILE A 84 -11.21 9.70 9.00
CA ILE A 84 -11.79 9.43 10.32
C ILE A 84 -11.00 8.35 11.06
N VAL A 85 -10.62 7.28 10.36
CA VAL A 85 -9.80 6.21 10.93
C VAL A 85 -8.42 6.74 11.33
N ARG A 86 -7.79 7.56 10.49
CA ARG A 86 -6.48 8.16 10.77
C ARG A 86 -6.51 9.04 12.02
N VAL A 87 -7.51 9.91 12.14
CA VAL A 87 -7.68 10.80 13.30
C VAL A 87 -7.91 10.00 14.60
N LYS A 88 -8.60 8.85 14.52
CA LYS A 88 -8.80 7.98 15.70
C LYS A 88 -7.58 7.12 16.08
N LEU A 89 -6.70 6.84 15.13
CA LEU A 89 -5.50 6.01 15.36
C LEU A 89 -4.28 6.81 15.80
N GLU A 90 -4.22 8.12 15.51
CA GLU A 90 -3.16 9.02 16.02
C GLU A 90 -3.15 9.12 17.56
N GLU A 91 -4.23 8.70 18.23
CA GLU A 91 -4.31 8.55 19.68
C GLU A 91 -3.81 7.18 20.19
N SER A 92 -2.91 6.51 19.45
CA SER A 92 -2.34 5.23 19.90
C SER A 92 -1.38 5.46 21.09
N PRO A 93 -1.57 4.78 22.24
CA PRO A 93 -0.85 5.02 23.51
C PRO A 93 0.68 4.90 23.41
N VAL A 94 1.21 4.27 22.36
CA VAL A 94 2.66 4.17 22.09
C VAL A 94 3.28 5.53 21.71
N MET A 95 2.52 6.41 21.04
CA MET A 95 2.99 7.75 20.70
C MET A 95 3.09 8.64 21.95
N GLU A 96 2.25 8.40 22.97
CA GLU A 96 2.38 9.04 24.28
C GLU A 96 3.62 8.55 25.02
N ASP A 97 3.93 7.25 24.98
CA ASP A 97 5.10 6.70 25.69
C ASP A 97 6.42 7.17 25.07
N VAL A 98 6.51 7.28 23.74
CA VAL A 98 7.70 7.84 23.06
C VAL A 98 7.84 9.34 23.35
N HIS A 99 6.74 10.11 23.37
CA HIS A 99 6.80 11.53 23.76
C HIS A 99 7.19 11.69 25.24
N LYS A 100 6.65 10.87 26.16
CA LYS A 100 7.01 10.90 27.58
C LYS A 100 8.48 10.52 27.80
N GLU A 101 9.01 9.51 27.12
CA GLU A 101 10.44 9.17 27.21
C GLU A 101 11.35 10.27 26.63
N GLN A 102 10.95 10.93 25.54
CA GLN A 102 11.71 12.05 24.95
C GLN A 102 11.70 13.30 25.85
N GLU A 103 10.57 13.59 26.51
CA GLU A 103 10.48 14.67 27.50
C GLU A 103 11.31 14.39 28.76
N THR A 104 11.45 13.12 29.15
CA THR A 104 12.21 12.74 30.36
C THR A 104 13.73 12.70 30.13
N LYS A 105 14.19 12.40 28.90
CA LYS A 105 15.63 12.27 28.58
C LYS A 105 16.24 13.52 27.93
N GLY A 106 15.44 14.46 27.43
CA GLY A 106 15.95 15.68 26.79
C GLY A 106 16.80 15.45 25.53
N GLU A 107 16.75 14.23 24.96
CA GLU A 107 17.52 13.87 23.77
C GLU A 107 16.63 13.94 22.54
N THR A 108 16.62 15.09 21.88
CA THR A 108 16.08 15.27 20.52
C THR A 108 17.04 14.72 19.47
N LYS A 109 17.59 13.51 19.68
CA LYS A 109 18.44 12.88 18.68
C LYS A 109 17.52 12.32 17.59
N LEU A 110 17.57 12.92 16.41
CA LEU A 110 16.91 12.41 15.21
C LEU A 110 17.28 10.92 15.04
N PRO A 111 16.35 9.97 15.29
CA PRO A 111 16.65 8.54 15.32
C PRO A 111 17.16 8.03 13.96
N VAL A 112 16.94 8.81 12.90
CA VAL A 112 17.48 8.58 11.57
C VAL A 112 19.01 8.47 11.58
N VAL A 113 19.72 9.37 12.28
CA VAL A 113 21.19 9.38 12.30
C VAL A 113 21.73 8.15 13.02
N GLU A 114 21.09 7.74 14.11
CA GLU A 114 21.48 6.59 14.91
C GLU A 114 21.22 5.26 14.18
N VAL A 115 20.12 5.17 13.43
CA VAL A 115 19.82 4.01 12.56
C VAL A 115 20.84 3.89 11.43
N PHE A 116 21.25 5.00 10.79
CA PHE A 116 22.28 4.97 9.76
C PHE A 116 23.69 4.70 10.31
N GLN A 117 23.95 4.95 11.59
CA GLN A 117 25.23 4.63 12.22
C GLN A 117 25.27 3.18 12.71
N ASN A 118 24.20 2.69 13.33
CA ASN A 118 24.17 1.40 14.02
C ASN A 118 23.56 0.26 13.17
N ALA A 119 22.71 0.57 12.19
CA ALA A 119 21.92 -0.40 11.46
C ALA A 119 21.92 -0.21 9.92
N TRP A 120 22.93 0.47 9.35
CA TRP A 120 22.99 0.77 7.90
C TRP A 120 22.89 -0.45 6.99
N ARG A 121 23.42 -1.61 7.42
CA ARG A 121 23.31 -2.88 6.67
C ARG A 121 21.87 -3.35 6.60
N THR A 122 21.15 -3.29 7.72
CA THR A 122 19.72 -3.63 7.79
C THR A 122 18.89 -2.68 6.94
N VAL A 123 19.21 -1.38 6.97
CA VAL A 123 18.58 -0.38 6.10
C VAL A 123 18.80 -0.73 4.63
N LEU A 124 20.02 -1.04 4.21
CA LEU A 124 20.30 -1.41 2.83
C LEU A 124 19.55 -2.68 2.41
N ILE A 125 19.53 -3.72 3.25
CA ILE A 125 18.78 -4.95 2.96
C ILE A 125 17.29 -4.63 2.78
N GLY A 126 16.71 -3.81 3.66
CA GLY A 126 15.32 -3.38 3.54
C GLY A 126 15.06 -2.59 2.25
N VAL A 127 15.93 -1.64 1.92
CA VAL A 127 15.84 -0.84 0.69
C VAL A 127 15.92 -1.72 -0.56
N PHE A 128 16.88 -2.65 -0.62
CA PHE A 128 17.01 -3.54 -1.78
C PHE A 128 15.87 -4.55 -1.86
N ALA A 129 15.41 -5.11 -0.74
CA ALA A 129 14.26 -6.00 -0.71
C ALA A 129 12.99 -5.30 -1.23
N LEU A 130 12.73 -4.08 -0.75
CA LEU A 130 11.64 -3.24 -1.26
C LEU A 130 11.83 -2.86 -2.73
N ALA A 131 13.04 -2.47 -3.14
CA ALA A 131 13.32 -2.12 -4.52
C ALA A 131 13.10 -3.31 -5.47
N THR A 132 13.48 -4.53 -5.07
CA THR A 132 13.24 -5.75 -5.86
C THR A 132 11.76 -6.09 -5.92
N ALA A 133 11.04 -6.03 -4.79
CA ALA A 133 9.59 -6.29 -4.77
C ALA A 133 8.82 -5.29 -5.64
N THR A 134 9.09 -3.99 -5.46
CA THR A 134 8.42 -2.91 -6.20
C THR A 134 8.85 -2.90 -7.67
N GLY A 135 10.13 -3.14 -7.96
CA GLY A 135 10.65 -3.23 -9.32
C GLY A 135 10.05 -4.40 -10.10
N GLY A 136 9.95 -5.57 -9.47
CA GLY A 136 9.28 -6.73 -10.05
C GLY A 136 7.81 -6.45 -10.37
N TYR A 137 7.10 -5.79 -9.45
CA TYR A 137 5.72 -5.37 -9.66
C TYR A 137 5.57 -4.45 -10.88
N TYR A 138 6.42 -3.43 -11.03
CA TYR A 138 6.37 -2.53 -12.19
C TYR A 138 6.72 -3.22 -13.51
N VAL A 139 7.65 -4.17 -13.50
CA VAL A 139 7.96 -4.98 -14.69
C VAL A 139 6.75 -5.81 -15.10
N VAL A 140 6.08 -6.46 -14.15
CA VAL A 140 4.89 -7.28 -14.47
C VAL A 140 3.70 -6.44 -14.88
N THR A 141 3.50 -5.26 -14.30
CA THR A 141 2.29 -4.46 -14.55
C THR A 141 2.44 -3.49 -15.71
N SER A 142 3.51 -2.69 -15.72
CA SER A 142 3.71 -1.65 -16.75
C SER A 142 4.43 -2.18 -17.98
N PHE A 143 5.51 -2.94 -17.78
CA PHE A 143 6.29 -3.44 -18.93
C PHE A 143 5.53 -4.53 -19.69
N LEU A 144 4.88 -5.47 -18.99
CA LEU A 144 4.07 -6.51 -19.64
C LEU A 144 2.88 -5.93 -20.40
N LEU A 145 2.23 -4.88 -19.87
CA LEU A 145 1.15 -4.19 -20.58
C LEU A 145 1.68 -3.51 -21.84
N SER A 146 2.74 -2.72 -21.73
CA SER A 146 3.35 -1.99 -22.86
C SER A 146 3.89 -2.93 -23.93
N TYR A 147 4.55 -4.02 -23.53
CA TYR A 147 5.13 -5.02 -24.43
C TYR A 147 4.05 -5.91 -25.06
N GLY A 148 3.04 -6.28 -24.27
CA GLY A 148 1.92 -7.11 -24.71
C GLY A 148 1.04 -6.42 -25.77
N THR A 149 0.73 -5.14 -25.59
CA THR A 149 -0.05 -4.37 -26.58
C THR A 149 0.78 -3.94 -27.79
N GLY A 150 2.08 -3.64 -27.58
CA GLY A 150 2.96 -3.14 -28.64
C GLY A 150 3.50 -4.24 -29.54
N ASP A 151 4.28 -5.16 -28.97
CA ASP A 151 5.03 -6.16 -29.76
C ASP A 151 4.21 -7.43 -30.01
N LEU A 152 3.46 -7.92 -29.01
CA LEU A 152 2.64 -9.12 -29.16
C LEU A 152 1.24 -8.88 -29.77
N HIS A 153 0.84 -7.61 -29.96
CA HIS A 153 -0.48 -7.23 -30.49
C HIS A 153 -1.67 -7.87 -29.72
N LEU A 154 -1.49 -8.14 -28.43
CA LEU A 154 -2.56 -8.66 -27.58
C LEU A 154 -3.61 -7.58 -27.33
N SER A 155 -4.87 -7.98 -27.17
CA SER A 155 -5.92 -7.02 -26.87
C SER A 155 -5.70 -6.41 -25.48
N GLU A 156 -5.82 -5.08 -25.40
CA GLU A 156 -5.70 -4.34 -24.14
C GLU A 156 -6.69 -4.88 -23.10
N SER A 157 -7.91 -5.23 -23.53
CA SER A 157 -8.93 -5.85 -22.68
C SER A 157 -8.48 -7.18 -22.07
N MET A 158 -7.74 -8.01 -22.82
CA MET A 158 -7.21 -9.28 -22.30
C MET A 158 -6.16 -9.03 -21.22
N LEU A 159 -5.27 -8.06 -21.42
CA LEU A 159 -4.22 -7.71 -20.45
C LEU A 159 -4.80 -7.07 -19.19
N LEU A 160 -5.75 -6.14 -19.33
CA LEU A 160 -6.45 -5.52 -18.21
C LEU A 160 -7.25 -6.53 -17.39
N ASN A 161 -7.93 -7.48 -18.04
CA ASN A 161 -8.62 -8.57 -17.36
C ASN A 161 -7.62 -9.48 -16.61
N GLY A 162 -6.47 -9.79 -17.22
CA GLY A 162 -5.40 -10.55 -16.58
C GLY A 162 -4.83 -9.85 -15.34
N LEU A 163 -4.56 -8.55 -15.43
CA LEU A 163 -4.11 -7.73 -14.30
C LEU A 163 -5.16 -7.64 -13.19
N THR A 164 -6.44 -7.54 -13.56
CA THR A 164 -7.54 -7.54 -12.59
C THR A 164 -7.63 -8.89 -11.85
N LEU A 165 -7.47 -10.00 -12.57
CA LEU A 165 -7.42 -11.33 -11.97
C LEU A 165 -6.20 -11.48 -11.06
N ALA A 166 -5.03 -10.99 -11.48
CA ALA A 166 -3.81 -11.01 -10.68
C ALA A 166 -3.98 -10.21 -9.38
N ALA A 167 -4.56 -9.01 -9.44
CA ALA A 167 -4.86 -8.20 -8.26
C ALA A 167 -5.86 -8.88 -7.32
N PHE A 168 -6.85 -9.60 -7.88
CA PHE A 168 -7.79 -10.39 -7.08
C PHE A 168 -7.10 -11.58 -6.38
N LEU A 169 -6.21 -12.28 -7.08
CA LEU A 169 -5.42 -13.35 -6.48
C LEU A 169 -4.47 -12.80 -5.40
N GLU A 170 -3.83 -11.66 -5.65
CA GLU A 170 -2.99 -10.98 -4.67
C GLU A 170 -3.78 -10.64 -3.40
N LEU A 171 -5.01 -10.14 -3.54
CA LEU A 171 -5.89 -9.85 -2.40
C LEU A 171 -6.18 -11.09 -1.53
N LEU A 172 -6.31 -12.27 -2.15
CA LEU A 172 -6.60 -13.52 -1.43
C LEU A 172 -5.35 -14.19 -0.86
N VAL A 173 -4.26 -14.17 -1.63
CA VAL A 173 -3.03 -14.90 -1.32
C VAL A 173 -2.17 -14.12 -0.30
N THR A 174 -2.16 -12.79 -0.37
CA THR A 174 -1.34 -11.96 0.52
C THR A 174 -1.65 -12.16 2.01
N PRO A 175 -2.92 -12.10 2.48
CA PRO A 175 -3.22 -12.38 3.89
C PRO A 175 -2.79 -13.78 4.31
N TRP A 176 -2.96 -14.78 3.43
CA TRP A 176 -2.59 -16.16 3.73
C TRP A 176 -1.07 -16.34 3.83
N LEU A 177 -0.31 -15.75 2.92
CA LEU A 177 1.16 -15.77 2.95
C LEU A 177 1.71 -14.97 4.14
N SER A 178 1.13 -13.82 4.45
CA SER A 178 1.52 -13.01 5.60
C SER A 178 1.27 -13.74 6.92
N TRP A 179 0.14 -14.44 7.04
CA TRP A 179 -0.13 -15.32 8.18
C TRP A 179 0.82 -16.51 8.26
N LEU A 180 1.16 -17.11 7.11
CA LEU A 180 2.13 -18.21 7.06
C LEU A 180 3.53 -17.73 7.46
N ALA A 181 3.95 -16.55 7.01
CA ALA A 181 5.22 -15.93 7.37
C ALA A 181 5.31 -15.72 8.89
N ASP A 182 4.22 -15.28 9.52
CA ASP A 182 4.16 -15.14 10.97
C ASP A 182 4.29 -16.47 11.72
N LYS A 183 3.84 -17.59 11.13
CA LYS A 183 3.96 -18.93 11.72
C LYS A 183 5.30 -19.60 11.49
N VAL A 184 5.93 -19.35 10.35
CA VAL A 184 7.26 -19.90 10.02
C VAL A 184 8.35 -19.13 10.79
N GLY A 185 8.10 -17.86 11.09
CA GLY A 185 9.00 -17.00 11.87
C GLY A 185 10.26 -16.61 11.09
N PRO A 186 10.90 -15.47 11.45
CA PRO A 186 12.21 -15.13 10.91
C PRO A 186 13.25 -16.10 11.49
N HIS A 187 13.77 -16.99 10.65
CA HIS A 187 14.99 -17.75 10.94
C HIS A 187 16.22 -16.85 10.81
#